data_AF-A0A7W2HID5-F1
#
_entry.id   AF-A0A7W2HID5-F1
#
_cell.length_a   1.000
_cell.length_b   1.000
_cell.length_c   1.000
_cell.angle_alpha   90.00
_cell.angle_beta   90.00
_cell.angle_gamma   90.00
#
_symmetry.space_group_name_H-M   'P 1'
#
loop_
_entity.id
_entity.type
_entity.pdbx_description
1 polymer ?
#
loop_
_entity_poly.entity_id
_entity_poly.type
_entity_poly.pdbx_seq_one_letter_code
_entity_poly.pdbx_strand_id
1 'polypeptide(L)' 'MFNEPQPNPISDGPVEAAPRGFVGLKMQRATLLAEFKAAGVELGEYDRRIVDWLAGWDYPTVATIASLIRRAAHGSN' A
#
# COMPACT_ATOMS: atom_id res chain seq x y z
N MET A 1 15.90 43.57 4.34
CA MET A 1 15.86 42.18 3.84
C MET A 1 14.40 41.79 3.73
N PHE A 2 13.85 41.73 2.53
CA PHE A 2 12.43 41.40 2.32
C PHE A 2 12.24 39.92 2.58
N ASN A 3 11.27 39.57 3.44
CA ASN A 3 10.89 38.20 3.69
C ASN A 3 10.09 37.71 2.47
N GLU A 4 10.71 36.91 1.61
CA GLU A 4 9.99 36.32 0.48
C GLU A 4 8.85 35.45 1.03
N PRO A 5 7.60 35.61 0.51
CA PRO A 5 6.49 34.77 0.93
C PRO A 5 6.86 33.33 0.62
N GLN A 6 6.89 32.50 1.67
CA GLN A 6 7.14 31.08 1.50
C GLN A 6 6.04 30.50 0.60
N PRO A 7 6.39 29.68 -0.40
CA PRO A 7 5.41 29.13 -1.33
C PRO A 7 4.30 28.40 -0.55
N ASN A 8 3.05 28.67 -0.93
CA ASN A 8 1.89 28.02 -0.33
C ASN A 8 2.05 26.49 -0.42
N PRO A 9 2.07 25.75 0.70
CA PRO A 9 2.30 24.31 0.68
C PRO A 9 1.16 23.51 0.04
N ILE A 10 0.02 24.15 -0.24
CA ILE A 10 -1.15 23.56 -0.87
C ILE A 10 -1.22 24.08 -2.31
N SER A 11 -1.06 23.18 -3.27
CA SER A 11 -1.25 23.50 -4.69
C SER A 11 -2.73 23.75 -4.98
N ASP A 12 -3.00 24.78 -5.79
CA ASP A 12 -4.31 25.14 -6.32
C ASP A 12 -4.62 24.46 -7.68
N GLY A 13 -3.66 23.71 -8.24
CA GLY A 13 -3.79 22.95 -9.47
C GLY A 13 -3.92 21.43 -9.25
N PRO A 14 -4.14 20.65 -10.33
CA PRO A 14 -4.17 19.20 -10.27
C PRO A 14 -2.89 18.61 -9.64
N VAL A 15 -3.06 17.56 -8.84
CA VAL A 15 -1.94 16.86 -8.22
C VAL A 15 -1.31 15.90 -9.22
N GLU A 16 -0.16 16.27 -9.78
CA GLU A 16 0.58 15.47 -10.76
C GLU A 16 1.63 14.52 -10.16
N ALA A 17 1.92 14.67 -8.86
CA ALA A 17 2.94 13.89 -8.16
C ALA A 17 2.40 13.29 -6.85
N ALA A 18 2.84 12.07 -6.55
CA ALA A 18 2.51 11.40 -5.31
C ALA A 18 3.01 12.22 -4.09
N PRO A 19 2.14 12.51 -3.10
CA PRO A 19 2.56 13.11 -1.85
C PRO A 19 3.59 12.24 -1.11
N ARG A 20 4.39 12.87 -0.23
CA ARG A 20 5.26 12.11 0.68
C ARG A 20 4.43 11.15 1.53
N GLY A 21 4.88 9.90 1.63
CA GLY A 21 4.17 8.84 2.37
C GLY A 21 3.03 8.17 1.59
N PHE A 22 2.74 8.60 0.36
CA PHE A 22 1.81 7.88 -0.50
C PHE A 22 2.38 6.52 -0.89
N VAL A 23 1.62 5.46 -0.60
CA VAL A 23 1.96 4.09 -0.97
C VAL A 23 1.16 3.70 -2.21
N GLY A 24 1.81 3.73 -3.36
CA GLY A 24 1.17 3.40 -4.64
C GLY A 24 0.93 1.90 -4.84
N LEU A 25 0.10 1.56 -5.82
CA LEU A 25 -0.31 0.19 -6.17
C LEU A 25 0.85 -0.81 -6.19
N LYS A 26 1.98 -0.47 -6.81
CA LYS A 26 3.14 -1.37 -6.90
C LYS A 26 3.68 -1.77 -5.52
N MET A 27 3.76 -0.83 -4.58
CA MET A 27 4.18 -1.10 -3.21
C MET A 27 3.13 -1.90 -2.47
N GLN A 28 1.85 -1.53 -2.58
CA GLN A 28 0.73 -2.25 -1.96
C GLN A 28 0.70 -3.73 -2.37
N ARG A 29 0.84 -3.98 -3.68
CA ARG A 29 0.94 -5.31 -4.27
C ARG A 29 2.13 -6.09 -3.71
N ALA A 30 3.31 -5.47 -3.67
CA ALA A 30 4.51 -6.12 -3.16
C ALA A 30 4.37 -6.51 -1.68
N THR A 31 3.76 -5.64 -0.87
CA THR A 31 3.47 -5.92 0.53
C THR A 31 2.56 -7.15 0.69
N LEU A 32 1.44 -7.21 -0.02
CA LEU A 32 0.53 -8.36 0.05
C LEU A 32 1.23 -9.67 -0.36
N LEU A 33 1.98 -9.67 -1.46
CA LEU A 33 2.73 -10.85 -1.91
C LEU A 33 3.78 -11.31 -0.88
N ALA A 34 4.45 -10.36 -0.23
CA ALA A 34 5.42 -10.68 0.81
C ALA A 34 4.76 -11.33 2.03
N GLU A 35 3.61 -10.83 2.48
CA GLU A 35 2.89 -11.40 3.63
C GLU A 35 2.32 -12.79 3.32
N PHE A 36 1.74 -13.01 2.12
CA PHE A 36 1.30 -14.35 1.71
C PHE A 36 2.46 -15.35 1.65
N LYS A 37 3.61 -14.93 1.09
CA LYS A 37 4.82 -15.76 1.06
C LYS A 37 5.32 -16.07 2.47
N ALA A 38 5.35 -15.07 3.36
CA ALA A 38 5.76 -15.26 4.76
C ALA A 38 4.81 -16.19 5.52
N ALA A 39 3.52 -16.17 5.19
CA ALA A 39 2.52 -17.09 5.72
C ALA A 39 2.59 -18.52 5.11
N GLY A 40 3.50 -18.77 4.18
CA GLY A 40 3.63 -20.08 3.52
C GLY A 40 2.51 -20.39 2.52
N VAL A 41 1.77 -19.38 2.06
CA VAL A 41 0.66 -19.55 1.13
C VAL A 41 1.18 -19.48 -0.31
N GLU A 42 1.04 -20.59 -1.04
CA GLU A 42 1.28 -20.61 -2.48
C GLU A 42 0.07 -20.01 -3.22
N LEU A 43 0.30 -18.90 -3.94
CA LEU A 43 -0.74 -18.23 -4.70
C LEU A 43 -0.87 -18.81 -6.10
N GLY A 44 -2.08 -19.22 -6.47
CA GLY A 44 -2.45 -19.57 -7.83
C GLY A 44 -2.60 -18.36 -8.75
N GLU A 45 -2.91 -18.60 -10.01
CA GLU A 45 -3.10 -17.52 -10.99
C GLU A 45 -4.25 -16.59 -10.60
N TYR A 46 -5.38 -17.15 -10.15
CA TYR A 46 -6.54 -16.37 -9.75
C TYR A 46 -6.29 -15.57 -8.48
N ASP A 47 -5.56 -16.12 -7.51
CA ASP A 47 -5.18 -15.42 -6.28
C ASP A 47 -4.31 -14.20 -6.58
N ARG A 48 -3.42 -14.29 -7.57
CA ARG A 48 -2.63 -13.13 -8.02
C ARG A 48 -3.49 -12.04 -8.61
N ARG A 49 -4.56 -12.38 -9.34
CA ARG A 49 -5.54 -11.40 -9.83
C ARG A 49 -6.29 -10.73 -8.68
N ILE A 50 -6.62 -11.50 -7.63
CA ILE A 50 -7.21 -10.96 -6.41
C ILE A 50 -6.23 -10.00 -5.72
N VAL A 51 -4.95 -10.37 -5.59
CA VAL A 51 -3.92 -9.47 -5.02
C VAL A 51 -3.77 -8.19 -5.85
N ASP A 52 -3.80 -8.29 -7.18
CA ASP A 52 -3.72 -7.13 -8.06
C ASP A 52 -4.93 -6.20 -7.88
N TRP A 53 -6.13 -6.76 -7.73
CA TRP A 53 -7.35 -6.02 -7.43
C TRP A 53 -7.31 -5.35 -6.04
N LEU A 54 -6.90 -6.09 -5.01
CA LEU A 54 -6.77 -5.58 -3.64
C LEU A 54 -5.72 -4.46 -3.52
N ALA A 55 -4.60 -4.56 -4.26
CA ALA A 55 -3.55 -3.55 -4.26
C ALA A 55 -3.98 -2.19 -4.84
N GLY A 56 -5.12 -2.14 -5.54
CA GLY A 56 -5.73 -0.91 -6.04
C GLY A 56 -6.59 -0.18 -5.00
N TRP A 57 -6.83 -0.79 -3.83
CA TRP A 57 -7.61 -0.16 -2.76
C TRP A 57 -6.78 0.86 -1.97
N ASP A 58 -7.43 1.54 -1.03
CA ASP A 58 -6.77 2.51 -0.15
C ASP A 58 -5.74 1.84 0.78
N TYR A 59 -4.71 2.59 1.12
CA TYR A 59 -3.61 2.11 1.96
C TYR A 59 -4.05 1.51 3.32
N PRO A 60 -4.92 2.18 4.10
CA PRO A 60 -5.42 1.60 5.36
C PRO A 60 -6.03 0.21 5.21
N THR A 61 -6.82 0.00 4.15
CA THR A 61 -7.43 -1.30 3.90
C THR A 61 -6.40 -2.37 3.54
N VAL A 62 -5.47 -2.07 2.62
CA VAL A 62 -4.41 -3.02 2.26
C VAL A 62 -3.50 -3.35 3.44
N ALA A 63 -3.11 -2.35 4.23
CA ALA A 63 -2.28 -2.53 5.42
C ALA A 63 -2.98 -3.40 6.47
N THR A 64 -4.31 -3.25 6.61
CA THR A 64 -5.12 -4.10 7.51
C THR A 64 -5.10 -5.55 7.04
N ILE A 65 -5.35 -5.82 5.76
CA ILE A 65 -5.33 -7.19 5.19
C ILE A 65 -3.94 -7.83 5.38
N ALA A 66 -2.86 -7.10 5.06
CA ALA A 66 -1.49 -7.55 5.29
C ALA A 66 -1.25 -7.95 6.76
N SER A 67 -1.71 -7.12 7.70
CA SER A 67 -1.63 -7.40 9.14
C SER A 67 -2.43 -8.64 9.56
N LEU A 68 -3.62 -8.86 8.97
CA LEU A 68 -4.43 -10.05 9.21
C LEU A 68 -3.72 -11.33 8.76
N ILE A 69 -3.16 -11.35 7.54
CA ILE A 69 -2.41 -12.48 6.99
C ILE A 69 -1.25 -12.83 7.92
N ARG A 70 -0.45 -11.83 8.30
CA ARG A 70 0.67 -12.00 9.23
C ARG A 70 0.24 -12.61 10.56
N ARG A 71 -0.82 -12.07 11.15
CA ARG A 71 -1.33 -12.55 12.44
C ARG A 71 -1.85 -13.98 12.36
N ALA A 72 -2.55 -14.33 11.28
CA ALA A 72 -3.05 -15.69 11.07
C ALA A 72 -1.91 -16.71 10.98
N ALA A 73 -0.81 -16.35 10.32
CA ALA A 73 0.39 -17.18 10.23
C ALA A 73 1.03 -17.46 11.61
N HIS A 74 0.99 -16.49 12.52
CA HIS A 74 1.54 -16.65 13.88
C HIS A 74 0.57 -17.26 14.90
N GLY A 75 -0.75 -17.25 14.63
CA GLY A 75 -1.77 -17.81 15.50
C GLY A 75 -2.02 -19.31 15.32
N SER A 76 -1.34 -19.95 14.36
CA SER A 76 -1.54 -21.37 14.00
C SER A 76 -0.61 -22.34 14.77
N ASN A 77 -0.27 -22.00 16.02
CA ASN A 77 0.48 -22.88 16.94
C ASN A 77 -0.47 -23.81 17.72
#